data_AF-A0A8A3PGQ6-F1
#
_entry.id   AF-A0A8A3PGQ6-F1
#
_cell.length_a   1.000
_cell.length_b   1.000
_cell.length_c   1.000
_cell.angle_alpha   90.00
_cell.angle_beta   90.00
_cell.angle_gamma   90.00
#
_symmetry.space_group_name_H-M   'P 1'
#
loop_
_entity.id
_entity.type
_entity.pdbx_description
1 polymer ?
#
loop_
_entity_poly.entity_id
_entity_poly.type
_entity_poly.pdbx_seq_one_letter_code
_entity_poly.pdbx_strand_id
1 'polypeptide(L)'
;MQNLNLLFSQDITTLGHFREIGDPDEEGPSYRKADGNRSSVVPSIVTRDQFITHVEFLMPRTRARELPGTFNPMIVADLFREQSQPWGKLARDHINAVWKAISDFIEHAIEHITDEAASSALLAIIFRPALKKMMADLNDKANELLRPHQSSHPITYSNNFVNTLQEIRRTRHSAEMAEVVRSFFVMSSKEMIYRTQKDEAIDLNRLVRKPAARAEPDIIRFSCSEALDYMRAYYDVALERFIDDMSVEVIEEKLVMPLAEIFSPNTVIDMSEEMVTQIAGEPENSRAERAQLNRQKAVLAKGFAMCMKFDAVRRSVIGGVEMTNGIDGTDGQ
;
A
#
# COMPACT_ATOMS: atom_id res chain seq x y z
N MET A 1 -2.14 5.99 5.06
CA MET A 1 -0.90 5.18 4.96
C MET A 1 -1.18 3.71 5.16
N GLN A 2 -1.48 3.22 6.37
CA GLN A 2 -1.74 1.79 6.62
C GLN A 2 -2.78 1.18 5.68
N ASN A 3 -3.90 1.85 5.43
CA ASN A 3 -4.92 1.38 4.47
C ASN A 3 -4.37 1.25 3.04
N LEU A 4 -3.48 2.13 2.59
CA LEU A 4 -2.87 2.05 1.26
C LEU A 4 -1.86 0.90 1.16
N ASN A 5 -1.12 0.61 2.24
CA ASN A 5 -0.22 -0.55 2.28
C ASN A 5 -1.02 -1.87 2.28
N LEU A 6 -2.14 -1.91 3.01
CA LEU A 6 -3.05 -3.05 3.00
C LEU A 6 -3.66 -3.28 1.60
N LEU A 7 -4.11 -2.21 0.94
CA LEU A 7 -4.61 -2.29 -0.43
C LEU A 7 -3.52 -2.77 -1.41
N PHE A 8 -2.28 -2.26 -1.28
CA PHE A 8 -1.16 -2.75 -2.08
C PHE A 8 -0.88 -4.24 -1.87
N SER A 9 -0.87 -4.70 -0.62
CA SER A 9 -0.72 -6.12 -0.29
C SER A 9 -1.81 -6.96 -0.97
N GLN A 10 -3.08 -6.55 -0.90
CA GLN A 10 -4.19 -7.24 -1.56
C GLN A 10 -4.05 -7.23 -3.10
N ASP A 11 -3.72 -6.07 -3.68
CA ASP A 11 -3.57 -5.89 -5.11
C ASP A 11 -2.42 -6.73 -5.67
N ILE A 12 -1.26 -6.77 -4.99
CA ILE A 12 -0.12 -7.54 -5.49
C ILE A 12 -0.25 -9.04 -5.22
N THR A 13 -0.95 -9.46 -4.16
CA THR A 13 -1.29 -10.88 -3.97
C THR A 13 -2.22 -11.39 -5.07
N THR A 14 -3.15 -10.56 -5.55
CA THR A 14 -4.15 -10.97 -6.55
C THR A 14 -3.72 -10.71 -8.00
N LEU A 15 -2.96 -9.64 -8.26
CA LEU A 15 -2.59 -9.18 -9.61
C LEU A 15 -1.08 -9.22 -9.88
N GLY A 16 -0.28 -9.63 -8.88
CA GLY A 16 1.17 -9.64 -8.98
C GLY A 16 1.72 -10.72 -9.91
N HIS A 17 0.93 -11.74 -10.23
CA HIS A 17 1.33 -12.82 -11.11
C HIS A 17 0.86 -12.55 -12.55
N PHE A 18 1.70 -12.83 -13.54
CA PHE A 18 1.36 -12.60 -14.95
C PHE A 18 0.30 -13.59 -15.48
N ARG A 19 0.35 -14.83 -14.99
CA ARG A 19 -0.56 -15.93 -15.33
C ARG A 19 -1.17 -16.53 -14.08
N GLU A 20 -2.50 -16.59 -14.04
CA GLU A 20 -3.25 -17.34 -13.03
C GLU A 20 -3.26 -18.80 -13.45
N ILE A 21 -2.71 -19.69 -12.62
CA ILE A 21 -2.56 -21.11 -12.94
C ILE A 21 -3.59 -21.91 -12.14
N GLY A 22 -4.68 -22.30 -12.81
CA GLY A 22 -5.80 -23.03 -12.20
C GLY A 22 -6.76 -23.60 -13.24
N ASP A 23 -7.64 -24.53 -12.82
CA ASP A 23 -8.67 -25.07 -13.71
C ASP A 23 -9.83 -24.08 -13.86
N PRO A 24 -10.38 -23.87 -15.07
CA PRO A 24 -11.43 -22.87 -15.32
C PRO A 24 -12.76 -23.16 -14.62
N ASP A 25 -12.94 -24.37 -14.07
CA ASP A 25 -14.15 -24.83 -13.38
C ASP A 25 -14.09 -24.65 -11.84
N GLU A 26 -12.94 -24.25 -11.29
CA GLU A 26 -12.89 -23.70 -9.93
C GLU A 26 -13.29 -22.23 -10.01
N GLU A 27 -14.21 -21.75 -9.16
CA GLU A 27 -14.50 -20.32 -9.06
C GLU A 27 -13.19 -19.58 -8.76
N GLY A 28 -12.53 -19.10 -9.82
CA GLY A 28 -11.30 -18.34 -9.70
C GLY A 28 -11.53 -17.12 -8.83
N PRO A 29 -10.48 -16.57 -8.19
CA PRO A 29 -10.64 -15.39 -7.35
C PRO A 29 -11.38 -14.31 -8.15
N SER A 30 -12.54 -13.89 -7.64
CA SER A 30 -13.27 -12.76 -8.22
C SER A 30 -12.36 -11.55 -8.12
N TYR A 31 -11.77 -11.13 -9.24
CA TYR A 31 -11.01 -9.89 -9.38
C TYR A 31 -11.94 -8.66 -9.27
N ARG A 32 -12.79 -8.61 -8.24
CA ARG A 32 -13.60 -7.45 -7.89
C ARG A 32 -12.76 -6.56 -6.99
N LYS A 33 -12.39 -5.41 -7.55
CA LYS A 33 -11.64 -4.35 -6.89
C LYS A 33 -12.51 -3.73 -5.79
N ALA A 34 -11.90 -3.44 -4.65
CA ALA A 34 -12.57 -2.77 -3.55
C ALA A 34 -12.96 -1.33 -3.88
N ASP A 35 -12.24 -0.64 -4.79
CA ASP A 35 -12.59 0.72 -5.21
C ASP A 35 -12.18 0.97 -6.67
N GLY A 36 -13.06 1.61 -7.43
CA GLY A 36 -13.09 1.68 -8.90
C GLY A 36 -11.96 2.44 -9.61
N ASN A 37 -10.72 2.45 -9.11
CA ASN A 37 -9.59 3.06 -9.81
C ASN A 37 -8.56 2.03 -10.31
N ARG A 38 -8.08 2.26 -11.54
CA ARG A 38 -7.59 1.22 -12.44
C ARG A 38 -6.09 0.94 -12.28
N SER A 39 -5.70 -0.26 -11.82
CA SER A 39 -4.56 -0.95 -12.45
C SER A 39 -5.03 -1.84 -13.59
N SER A 40 -4.55 -1.59 -14.81
CA SER A 40 -4.87 -2.32 -16.05
C SER A 40 -4.26 -3.73 -16.13
N VAL A 41 -3.66 -4.22 -15.04
CA VAL A 41 -3.05 -5.55 -15.02
C VAL A 41 -4.12 -6.54 -14.63
N VAL A 42 -4.45 -7.44 -15.55
CA VAL A 42 -5.31 -8.61 -15.28
C VAL A 42 -4.48 -9.84 -15.63
N PRO A 43 -4.31 -10.79 -14.70
CA PRO A 43 -3.61 -12.03 -14.99
C PRO A 43 -4.25 -12.78 -16.15
N SER A 44 -3.42 -13.37 -17.00
CA SER A 44 -3.90 -14.26 -18.05
C SER A 44 -4.21 -15.64 -17.44
N ILE A 45 -5.47 -16.09 -17.57
CA ILE A 45 -5.88 -17.39 -17.05
C ILE A 45 -5.31 -18.48 -17.94
N VAL A 46 -4.61 -19.44 -17.33
CA VAL A 46 -4.06 -20.61 -18.01
C VAL A 46 -4.27 -21.85 -17.15
N THR A 47 -4.61 -22.96 -17.80
CA THR A 47 -4.66 -24.23 -17.10
C THR A 47 -3.25 -24.65 -16.67
N ARG A 48 -3.18 -25.47 -15.62
CA ARG A 48 -1.90 -26.07 -15.21
C ARG A 48 -1.24 -26.83 -16.36
N ASP A 49 -2.03 -27.55 -17.15
CA ASP A 49 -1.53 -28.34 -18.27
C ASP A 49 -0.89 -27.49 -19.37
N GLN A 50 -1.58 -26.40 -19.77
CA GLN A 50 -1.04 -25.43 -20.73
C GLN A 50 0.25 -24.78 -20.22
N PHE A 51 0.33 -24.48 -18.92
CA PHE A 51 1.54 -23.92 -18.34
C PHE A 51 2.68 -24.95 -18.34
N ILE A 52 2.40 -26.23 -18.06
CA ILE A 52 3.41 -27.30 -18.16
C ILE A 52 3.95 -27.41 -19.59
N THR A 53 3.09 -27.33 -20.62
CA THR A 53 3.53 -27.30 -22.02
C THR A 53 4.41 -26.08 -22.32
N HIS A 54 4.12 -24.91 -21.74
CA HIS A 54 4.98 -23.73 -21.84
C HIS A 54 6.34 -23.96 -21.18
N VAL A 55 6.38 -24.58 -20.00
CA VAL A 55 7.63 -24.95 -19.32
C VAL A 55 8.43 -25.94 -20.17
N GLU A 56 7.77 -26.93 -20.79
CA GLU A 56 8.39 -27.90 -21.68
C GLU A 56 9.04 -27.24 -22.89
N PHE A 57 8.42 -26.19 -23.45
CA PHE A 57 9.00 -25.39 -24.52
C PHE A 57 10.23 -24.56 -24.06
N LEU A 58 10.23 -24.06 -22.82
CA LEU A 58 11.33 -23.27 -22.27
C LEU A 58 12.51 -24.12 -21.80
N MET A 59 12.25 -25.32 -21.30
CA MET A 59 13.24 -26.19 -20.66
C MET A 59 14.50 -26.48 -21.51
N PRO A 60 14.42 -26.69 -22.85
CA PRO A 60 15.59 -26.84 -23.71
C PRO A 60 16.55 -25.65 -23.69
N ARG A 61 16.07 -24.43 -23.44
CA ARG A 61 16.88 -23.20 -23.45
C ARG A 61 17.84 -23.13 -22.26
N THR A 62 17.45 -23.75 -21.15
CA THR A 62 18.24 -23.82 -19.91
C THR A 62 18.89 -25.20 -19.72
N ARG A 63 18.68 -26.14 -20.63
CA ARG A 63 19.14 -27.53 -20.46
C ARG A 63 20.66 -27.59 -20.57
N ALA A 64 21.29 -28.17 -19.56
CA ALA A 64 22.72 -28.43 -19.52
C ALA A 64 22.98 -29.96 -19.44
N ARG A 65 23.66 -30.42 -18.39
CA ARG A 65 24.07 -31.83 -18.20
C ARG A 65 23.19 -32.58 -17.20
N GLU A 66 21.92 -32.18 -17.11
CA GLU A 66 20.93 -32.72 -16.18
C GLU A 66 20.63 -34.20 -16.45
N LEU A 67 20.38 -34.96 -15.39
CA LEU A 67 19.95 -36.36 -15.51
C LEU A 67 18.47 -36.42 -15.94
N PRO A 68 18.05 -37.51 -16.62
CA PRO A 68 16.62 -37.74 -16.87
C PRO A 68 15.83 -37.69 -15.56
N GLY A 69 14.75 -36.91 -15.54
CA GLY A 69 13.88 -36.73 -14.37
C GLY A 69 14.31 -35.61 -13.43
N THR A 70 15.41 -34.91 -13.73
CA THR A 70 15.78 -33.64 -13.09
C THR A 70 15.57 -32.47 -14.05
N PHE A 71 15.72 -31.25 -13.54
CA PHE A 71 15.69 -30.02 -14.33
C PHE A 71 16.78 -29.07 -13.83
N ASN A 72 17.26 -28.19 -14.69
CA ASN A 72 18.21 -27.15 -14.30
C ASN A 72 17.47 -26.10 -13.45
N PRO A 73 17.88 -25.83 -12.19
CA PRO A 73 17.22 -24.84 -11.33
C PRO A 73 17.07 -23.44 -11.94
N MET A 74 17.89 -23.07 -12.94
CA MET A 74 17.75 -21.79 -13.65
C MET A 74 16.40 -21.61 -14.36
N ILE A 75 15.71 -22.70 -14.73
CA ILE A 75 14.35 -22.59 -15.27
C ILE A 75 13.38 -21.94 -14.27
N VAL A 76 13.60 -22.16 -12.96
CA VAL A 76 12.79 -21.55 -11.90
C VAL A 76 12.97 -20.03 -11.91
N ALA A 77 14.19 -19.56 -12.16
CA ALA A 77 14.49 -18.14 -12.30
C ALA A 77 13.73 -17.53 -13.49
N ASP A 78 13.75 -18.20 -14.64
CA ASP A 78 13.08 -17.74 -15.86
C ASP A 78 11.56 -17.66 -15.66
N LEU A 79 10.96 -18.71 -15.11
CA LEU A 79 9.53 -18.78 -14.82
C LEU A 79 9.10 -17.76 -13.76
N PHE A 80 9.91 -17.57 -12.71
CA PHE A 80 9.64 -16.56 -11.68
C PHE A 80 9.66 -15.15 -12.27
N ARG A 81 10.67 -14.81 -13.08
CA ARG A 81 10.75 -13.50 -13.75
C ARG A 81 9.59 -13.25 -14.69
N GLU A 82 9.11 -14.28 -15.39
CA GLU A 82 7.91 -14.17 -16.21
C GLU A 82 6.67 -13.90 -15.35
N GLN A 83 6.54 -14.59 -14.22
CA GLN A 83 5.40 -14.38 -13.32
C GLN A 83 5.43 -13.05 -12.56
N SER A 84 6.61 -12.55 -12.17
CA SER A 84 6.75 -11.32 -11.38
C SER A 84 6.74 -10.03 -12.21
N GLN A 85 6.56 -10.10 -13.53
CA GLN A 85 6.54 -8.92 -14.40
C GLN A 85 5.61 -7.78 -13.92
N PRO A 86 4.41 -8.06 -13.37
CA PRO A 86 3.52 -7.02 -12.86
C PRO A 86 4.08 -6.18 -11.69
N TRP A 87 5.00 -6.74 -10.89
CA TRP A 87 5.40 -6.15 -9.61
C TRP A 87 5.92 -4.72 -9.74
N GLY A 88 6.71 -4.44 -10.78
CA GLY A 88 7.26 -3.11 -10.98
C GLY A 88 6.21 -2.04 -11.33
N LYS A 89 5.09 -2.42 -11.95
CA LYS A 89 3.98 -1.49 -12.16
C LYS A 89 3.17 -1.29 -10.88
N LEU A 90 2.83 -2.38 -10.19
CA LEU A 90 2.04 -2.32 -8.96
C LEU A 90 2.77 -1.52 -7.86
N ALA A 91 4.08 -1.70 -7.71
CA ALA A 91 4.90 -0.92 -6.79
C ALA A 91 4.85 0.59 -7.12
N ARG A 92 4.98 0.96 -8.40
CA ARG A 92 4.89 2.37 -8.83
C ARG A 92 3.50 2.95 -8.62
N ASP A 93 2.45 2.19 -8.95
CA ASP A 93 1.06 2.61 -8.73
C ASP A 93 0.81 2.87 -7.23
N HIS A 94 1.32 1.99 -6.36
CA HIS A 94 1.26 2.16 -4.90
C HIS A 94 2.02 3.39 -4.40
N ILE A 95 3.28 3.56 -4.82
CA ILE A 95 4.09 4.75 -4.47
C ILE A 95 3.35 6.02 -4.88
N ASN A 96 2.80 6.08 -6.10
CA ASN A 96 2.06 7.27 -6.57
C ASN A 96 0.80 7.54 -5.74
N ALA A 97 0.06 6.50 -5.36
CA ALA A 97 -1.14 6.64 -4.53
C ALA A 97 -0.81 7.17 -3.14
N VAL A 98 0.24 6.63 -2.52
CA VAL A 98 0.75 7.06 -1.22
C VAL A 98 1.28 8.49 -1.28
N TRP A 99 2.10 8.78 -2.30
CA TRP A 99 2.67 10.09 -2.56
C TRP A 99 1.61 11.18 -2.68
N LYS A 100 0.56 10.88 -3.45
CA LYS A 100 -0.58 11.79 -3.61
C LYS A 100 -1.26 12.05 -2.27
N ALA A 101 -1.58 11.00 -1.51
CA ALA A 101 -2.26 11.16 -0.23
C ALA A 101 -1.47 12.02 0.77
N ILE A 102 -0.13 11.87 0.81
CA ILE A 102 0.74 12.69 1.66
C ILE A 102 0.84 14.13 1.14
N SER A 103 1.00 14.31 -0.17
CA SER A 103 1.08 15.66 -0.76
C SER A 103 -0.22 16.44 -0.49
N ASP A 104 -1.37 15.81 -0.74
CA ASP A 104 -2.68 16.39 -0.46
C ASP A 104 -2.81 16.75 1.03
N PHE A 105 -2.41 15.84 1.94
CA PHE A 105 -2.46 16.10 3.38
C PHE A 105 -1.60 17.29 3.80
N ILE A 106 -0.36 17.38 3.33
CA ILE A 106 0.56 18.48 3.67
C ILE A 106 0.00 19.82 3.19
N GLU A 107 -0.50 19.87 1.96
CA GLU A 107 -1.11 21.07 1.40
C GLU A 107 -2.30 21.54 2.25
N HIS A 108 -3.24 20.64 2.57
CA HIS A 108 -4.39 20.98 3.41
C HIS A 108 -4.00 21.38 4.85
N ALA A 109 -3.00 20.71 5.43
CA ALA A 109 -2.55 21.01 6.78
C ALA A 109 -1.91 22.41 6.88
N ILE A 110 -1.06 22.76 5.91
CA ILE A 110 -0.38 24.06 5.88
C ILE A 110 -1.39 25.19 5.61
N GLU A 111 -2.30 25.00 4.66
CA GLU A 111 -3.36 25.96 4.35
C GLU A 111 -4.28 26.20 5.56
N HIS A 112 -4.48 25.20 6.42
CA HIS A 112 -5.31 25.35 7.60
C HIS A 112 -4.64 26.14 8.74
N ILE A 113 -3.33 25.99 8.91
CA ILE A 113 -2.60 26.57 10.05
C ILE A 113 -1.93 27.91 9.75
N THR A 114 -1.85 28.32 8.48
CA THR A 114 -1.17 29.55 8.04
C THR A 114 -2.07 30.44 7.17
N ASP A 115 -1.72 31.72 7.03
CA ASP A 115 -2.33 32.58 6.02
C ASP A 115 -1.84 32.24 4.61
N GLU A 116 -2.53 32.75 3.58
CA GLU A 116 -2.25 32.42 2.17
C GLU A 116 -0.80 32.71 1.74
N ALA A 117 -0.22 33.81 2.24
CA ALA A 117 1.15 34.19 1.90
C ALA A 117 2.17 33.24 2.54
N ALA A 118 2.00 32.96 3.83
CA ALA A 118 2.84 32.01 4.56
C ALA A 118 2.71 30.58 4.01
N SER A 119 1.49 30.12 3.69
CA SER A 119 1.24 28.80 3.10
C SER A 119 1.99 28.64 1.77
N SER A 120 1.83 29.62 0.88
CA SER A 120 2.51 29.63 -0.43
C SER A 120 4.02 29.59 -0.29
N ALA A 121 4.58 30.36 0.66
CA ALA A 121 6.01 30.41 0.91
C ALA A 121 6.54 29.09 1.50
N LEU A 122 5.87 28.53 2.52
CA LEU A 122 6.25 27.25 3.13
C LEU A 122 6.24 26.12 2.10
N LEU A 123 5.16 26.00 1.33
CA LEU A 123 5.04 24.98 0.29
C LEU A 123 6.13 25.11 -0.78
N ALA A 124 6.41 26.33 -1.25
CA ALA A 124 7.38 26.55 -2.32
C ALA A 124 8.84 26.37 -1.88
N ILE A 125 9.18 26.86 -0.69
CA ILE A 125 10.59 26.96 -0.23
C ILE A 125 11.02 25.68 0.48
N ILE A 126 10.14 25.09 1.29
CA ILE A 126 10.50 23.97 2.18
C ILE A 126 9.92 22.66 1.66
N PHE A 127 8.60 22.56 1.56
CA PHE A 127 7.96 21.26 1.36
C PHE A 127 8.14 20.72 -0.06
N ARG A 128 7.86 21.49 -1.11
CA ARG A 128 7.98 20.99 -2.50
C ARG A 128 9.40 20.51 -2.85
N PRO A 129 10.50 21.22 -2.49
CA PRO A 129 11.85 20.71 -2.73
C PRO A 129 12.16 19.42 -1.95
N ALA A 130 11.81 19.38 -0.65
CA ALA A 130 12.04 18.19 0.19
C ALA A 130 11.24 16.98 -0.32
N LEU A 131 9.97 17.20 -0.64
CA LEU A 131 9.09 16.19 -1.22
C LEU A 131 9.65 15.68 -2.57
N LYS A 132 10.07 16.57 -3.48
CA LYS A 132 10.66 16.14 -4.76
C LYS A 132 11.87 15.21 -4.56
N LYS A 133 12.73 15.50 -3.57
CA LYS A 133 13.87 14.65 -3.22
C LYS A 133 13.40 13.29 -2.69
N MET A 134 12.47 13.28 -1.74
CA MET A 134 11.92 12.04 -1.18
C MET A 134 11.25 11.15 -2.23
N MET A 135 10.56 11.73 -3.22
CA MET A 135 9.99 10.96 -4.33
C MET A 135 11.08 10.28 -5.17
N ALA A 136 12.23 10.92 -5.38
CA ALA A 136 13.36 10.29 -6.04
C ALA A 136 13.90 9.13 -5.19
N ASP A 137 14.15 9.37 -3.90
CA ASP A 137 14.68 8.35 -2.97
C ASP A 137 13.75 7.12 -2.86
N LEU A 138 12.43 7.34 -2.84
CA LEU A 138 11.40 6.29 -2.88
C LEU A 138 11.51 5.42 -4.13
N ASN A 139 11.57 6.05 -5.30
CA ASN A 139 11.65 5.34 -6.58
C ASN A 139 12.97 4.57 -6.70
N ASP A 140 14.08 5.18 -6.27
CA ASP A 140 15.39 4.54 -6.28
C ASP A 140 15.40 3.30 -5.38
N LYS A 141 14.87 3.42 -4.16
CA LYS A 141 14.76 2.27 -3.23
C LYS A 141 13.82 1.18 -3.77
N ALA A 142 12.68 1.54 -4.34
CA ALA A 142 11.77 0.56 -4.94
C ALA A 142 12.42 -0.18 -6.12
N ASN A 143 13.18 0.53 -6.96
CA ASN A 143 13.93 -0.08 -8.05
C ASN A 143 15.05 -1.00 -7.54
N GLU A 144 15.71 -0.61 -6.45
CA GLU A 144 16.72 -1.44 -5.77
C GLU A 144 16.12 -2.78 -5.31
N LEU A 145 14.94 -2.74 -4.68
CA LEU A 145 14.22 -3.93 -4.19
C LEU A 145 13.67 -4.80 -5.32
N LEU A 146 13.25 -4.21 -6.43
CA LEU A 146 12.76 -4.95 -7.61
C LEU A 146 13.87 -5.69 -8.35
N ARG A 147 15.09 -5.14 -8.38
CA ARG A 147 16.19 -5.64 -9.21
C ARG A 147 16.53 -7.12 -8.95
N PRO A 148 16.67 -7.62 -7.70
CA PRO A 148 16.90 -9.04 -7.44
C PRO A 148 15.83 -9.95 -8.06
N HIS A 149 14.57 -9.51 -8.09
CA HIS A 149 13.47 -10.28 -8.66
C HIS A 149 13.41 -10.26 -10.19
N GLN A 150 14.12 -9.32 -10.82
CA GLN A 150 14.13 -9.11 -12.28
C GLN A 150 15.38 -9.65 -12.97
N SER A 151 16.49 -9.81 -12.27
CA SER A 151 17.77 -10.20 -12.90
C SER A 151 18.60 -11.22 -12.13
N SER A 152 18.29 -11.48 -10.85
CA SER A 152 19.06 -12.43 -10.04
C SER A 152 18.50 -13.86 -10.11
N HIS A 153 19.29 -14.81 -9.64
CA HIS A 153 18.83 -16.17 -9.43
C HIS A 153 18.05 -16.28 -8.09
N PRO A 154 17.01 -17.12 -8.03
CA PRO A 154 16.29 -17.42 -6.80
C PRO A 154 17.21 -17.95 -5.70
N ILE A 155 17.09 -17.40 -4.50
CA ILE A 155 17.73 -17.91 -3.28
C ILE A 155 16.72 -17.74 -2.13
N THR A 156 16.50 -18.80 -1.37
CA THR A 156 15.74 -18.73 -0.12
C THR A 156 16.22 -19.78 0.86
N TYR A 157 16.25 -19.40 2.13
CA TYR A 157 16.49 -20.29 3.27
C TYR A 157 15.25 -20.39 4.16
N SER A 158 14.11 -19.85 3.72
CA SER A 158 12.86 -19.89 4.48
C SER A 158 12.31 -21.31 4.52
N ASN A 159 11.93 -21.77 5.71
CA ASN A 159 11.22 -23.04 5.87
C ASN A 159 9.87 -23.03 5.12
N ASN A 160 9.28 -21.86 4.88
CA ASN A 160 8.04 -21.73 4.11
C ASN A 160 8.21 -22.27 2.69
N PHE A 161 9.37 -22.11 2.06
CA PHE A 161 9.62 -22.66 0.73
C PHE A 161 9.47 -24.20 0.72
N VAL A 162 10.10 -24.88 1.67
CA VAL A 162 10.06 -26.34 1.77
C VAL A 162 8.66 -26.81 2.12
N ASN A 163 7.98 -26.12 3.06
CA ASN A 163 6.64 -26.45 3.48
C ASN A 163 5.63 -26.28 2.32
N THR A 164 5.67 -25.15 1.62
CA THR A 164 4.81 -24.88 0.45
C THR A 164 5.06 -25.89 -0.67
N LEU A 165 6.32 -26.21 -0.96
CA LEU A 165 6.65 -27.23 -1.97
C LEU A 165 6.11 -28.62 -1.59
N GLN A 166 6.27 -29.03 -0.34
CA GLN A 166 5.71 -30.29 0.15
C GLN A 166 4.19 -30.31 0.07
N GLU A 167 3.54 -29.20 0.41
CA GLU A 167 2.09 -29.06 0.37
C GLU A 167 1.55 -29.12 -1.08
N ILE A 168 2.21 -28.46 -2.02
CA ILE A 168 1.89 -28.53 -3.46
C ILE A 168 1.99 -29.98 -3.94
N ARG A 169 3.11 -30.65 -3.65
CA ARG A 169 3.32 -32.07 -4.02
C ARG A 169 2.28 -32.98 -3.39
N ARG A 170 1.98 -32.80 -2.10
CA ARG A 170 0.99 -33.61 -1.36
C ARG A 170 -0.40 -33.45 -1.97
N THR A 171 -0.81 -32.22 -2.25
CA THR A 171 -2.11 -31.92 -2.86
C THR A 171 -2.22 -32.56 -4.24
N ARG A 172 -1.19 -32.40 -5.08
CA ARG A 172 -1.13 -33.02 -6.41
C ARG A 172 -1.19 -34.54 -6.35
N HIS A 173 -0.34 -35.17 -5.55
CA HIS A 173 -0.35 -36.63 -5.38
C HIS A 173 -1.68 -37.13 -4.80
N SER A 174 -2.28 -36.41 -3.86
CA SER A 174 -3.59 -36.76 -3.32
C SER A 174 -4.67 -36.72 -4.40
N ALA A 175 -4.68 -35.71 -5.27
CA ALA A 175 -5.60 -35.59 -6.39
C ALA A 175 -5.41 -36.72 -7.43
N GLU A 176 -4.16 -37.01 -7.79
CA GLU A 176 -3.79 -38.13 -8.66
C GLU A 176 -4.28 -39.47 -8.09
N MET A 177 -4.08 -39.71 -6.79
CA MET A 177 -4.52 -40.93 -6.11
C MET A 177 -6.04 -41.02 -6.05
N ALA A 178 -6.72 -39.91 -5.74
CA ALA A 178 -8.17 -39.85 -5.73
C ALA A 178 -8.76 -40.23 -7.10
N GLU A 179 -8.13 -39.80 -8.20
CA GLU A 179 -8.56 -40.20 -9.55
C GLU A 179 -8.38 -41.69 -9.82
N VAL A 180 -7.26 -42.27 -9.37
CA VAL A 180 -7.05 -43.71 -9.47
C VAL A 180 -8.12 -44.47 -8.69
N VAL A 181 -8.43 -44.04 -7.46
CA VAL A 181 -9.47 -44.64 -6.61
C VAL A 181 -10.85 -44.53 -7.28
N ARG A 182 -11.23 -43.35 -7.79
CA ARG A 182 -12.49 -43.14 -8.53
C ARG A 182 -12.61 -44.09 -9.71
N SER A 183 -11.55 -44.20 -10.52
CA SER A 183 -11.52 -45.09 -11.68
C SER A 183 -11.63 -46.57 -11.30
N PHE A 184 -11.10 -46.95 -10.13
CA PHE A 184 -11.12 -48.33 -9.66
C PHE A 184 -12.51 -48.75 -9.18
N PHE A 185 -13.19 -47.86 -8.45
CA PHE A 185 -14.52 -48.10 -7.90
C PHE A 185 -15.67 -47.63 -8.82
N VAL A 186 -15.37 -47.09 -10.00
CA VAL A 186 -16.34 -46.54 -10.98
C VAL A 186 -17.26 -45.51 -10.31
N MET A 187 -16.65 -44.60 -9.57
CA MET A 187 -17.36 -43.57 -8.81
C MET A 187 -17.68 -42.38 -9.71
N SER A 188 -18.96 -41.98 -9.79
CA SER A 188 -19.40 -40.76 -10.47
C SER A 188 -19.44 -39.53 -9.55
N SER A 189 -19.42 -39.73 -8.23
CA SER A 189 -19.40 -38.64 -7.24
C SER A 189 -17.98 -38.16 -6.96
N LYS A 190 -17.85 -36.86 -6.65
CA LYS A 190 -16.62 -36.27 -6.09
C LYS A 190 -16.36 -36.72 -4.65
N GLU A 191 -17.39 -37.20 -3.92
CA GLU A 191 -17.24 -37.71 -2.57
C GLU A 191 -16.52 -39.08 -2.55
N MET A 192 -15.48 -39.22 -1.74
CA MET A 192 -14.75 -40.48 -1.56
C MET A 192 -15.47 -41.46 -0.62
N ILE A 193 -16.77 -41.67 -0.86
CA ILE A 193 -17.60 -42.58 -0.06
C ILE A 193 -18.01 -43.75 -0.94
N TYR A 194 -17.41 -44.91 -0.71
CA TYR A 194 -17.78 -46.16 -1.37
C TYR A 194 -18.69 -46.99 -0.44
N ARG A 195 -19.94 -47.22 -0.85
CA ARG A 195 -20.87 -48.11 -0.14
C ARG A 195 -21.00 -49.41 -0.93
N THR A 196 -20.43 -50.49 -0.40
CA THR A 196 -20.64 -51.82 -0.97
C THR A 196 -21.95 -52.41 -0.45
N GLN A 197 -22.75 -53.01 -1.35
CA GLN A 197 -23.92 -53.82 -1.01
C GLN A 197 -23.67 -55.32 -1.22
N LYS A 198 -22.49 -55.70 -1.70
CA LYS A 198 -22.15 -57.09 -2.07
C LYS A 198 -20.97 -57.60 -1.26
N ASP A 199 -21.09 -58.81 -0.75
CA ASP A 199 -20.05 -59.63 -0.12
C ASP A 199 -18.98 -60.12 -1.14
N GLU A 200 -18.71 -59.33 -2.19
CA GLU A 200 -17.68 -59.64 -3.18
C GLU A 200 -16.31 -59.19 -2.67
N ALA A 201 -15.35 -60.11 -2.62
CA ALA A 201 -13.97 -59.81 -2.26
C ALA A 201 -13.33 -58.89 -3.31
N ILE A 202 -12.91 -57.70 -2.89
CA ILE A 202 -12.22 -56.73 -3.75
C ILE A 202 -10.70 -56.90 -3.57
N ASP A 203 -9.99 -57.20 -4.67
CA ASP A 203 -8.52 -57.26 -4.65
C ASP A 203 -7.90 -55.85 -4.62
N LEU A 204 -7.56 -55.39 -3.41
CA LEU A 204 -6.90 -54.11 -3.18
C LEU A 204 -5.46 -54.05 -3.72
N ASN A 205 -4.83 -55.19 -4.05
CA ASN A 205 -3.50 -55.15 -4.68
C ASN A 205 -3.57 -54.50 -6.07
N ARG A 206 -4.70 -54.63 -6.77
CA ARG A 206 -4.93 -53.93 -8.04
C ARG A 206 -5.02 -52.41 -7.85
N LEU A 207 -5.58 -51.98 -6.71
CA LEU A 207 -5.64 -50.56 -6.34
C LEU A 207 -4.24 -50.01 -6.03
N VAL A 208 -3.38 -50.78 -5.36
CA VAL A 208 -1.99 -50.38 -5.05
C VAL A 208 -1.09 -50.39 -6.31
N ARG A 209 -1.31 -51.32 -7.25
CA ARG A 209 -0.48 -51.45 -8.46
C ARG A 209 -0.81 -50.43 -9.55
N LYS A 210 -2.06 -49.96 -9.66
CA LYS A 210 -2.46 -48.96 -10.68
C LYS A 210 -1.66 -47.64 -10.59
N PRO A 211 -1.46 -47.04 -9.41
CA PRO A 211 -0.56 -45.90 -9.21
C PRO A 211 0.87 -46.19 -9.63
N ALA A 212 1.40 -47.34 -9.23
CA ALA A 212 2.78 -47.74 -9.53
C ALA A 212 3.03 -47.96 -11.04
N ALA A 213 2.02 -48.37 -11.81
CA ALA A 213 2.10 -48.50 -13.27
C ALA A 213 1.95 -47.15 -14.01
N ARG A 214 1.29 -46.15 -13.40
CA ARG A 214 1.30 -44.75 -13.88
C ARG A 214 2.63 -44.05 -13.57
N ALA A 215 3.48 -44.63 -12.71
CA ALA A 215 4.72 -44.04 -12.22
C ALA A 215 5.90 -44.07 -13.21
N GLU A 216 5.71 -44.61 -14.42
CA GLU A 216 6.53 -44.25 -15.59
C GLU A 216 5.78 -43.28 -16.53
N PRO A 217 5.40 -42.06 -16.08
CA PRO A 217 4.88 -41.05 -16.97
C PRO A 217 6.07 -40.33 -17.64
N ASP A 218 5.81 -39.75 -18.79
CA ASP A 218 6.67 -38.78 -19.48
C ASP A 218 7.62 -38.02 -18.51
N ILE A 219 8.89 -38.47 -18.49
CA ILE A 219 9.92 -37.98 -17.57
C ILE A 219 10.11 -36.46 -17.74
N ILE A 220 9.94 -35.96 -18.97
CA ILE A 220 10.08 -34.55 -19.28
C ILE A 220 8.92 -33.78 -18.65
N ARG A 221 7.69 -34.26 -18.83
CA ARG A 221 6.50 -33.63 -18.24
C ARG A 221 6.55 -33.64 -16.71
N PHE A 222 7.10 -34.70 -16.10
CA PHE A 222 7.34 -34.74 -14.66
C PHE A 222 8.33 -33.64 -14.23
N SER A 223 9.50 -33.53 -14.88
CA SER A 223 10.46 -32.46 -14.62
C SER A 223 9.86 -31.06 -14.79
N CYS A 224 8.98 -30.87 -15.79
CA CYS A 224 8.30 -29.58 -16.02
C CYS A 224 7.29 -29.26 -14.91
N SER A 225 6.51 -30.25 -14.48
CA SER A 225 5.59 -30.10 -13.35
C SER A 225 6.35 -29.77 -12.06
N GLU A 226 7.48 -30.43 -11.81
CA GLU A 226 8.32 -30.12 -10.64
C GLU A 226 8.89 -28.69 -10.73
N ALA A 227 9.41 -28.26 -11.89
CA ALA A 227 9.90 -26.90 -12.07
C ALA A 227 8.82 -25.84 -11.79
N LEU A 228 7.58 -26.08 -12.20
CA LEU A 228 6.42 -25.25 -11.88
C LEU A 228 6.17 -25.19 -10.35
N ASP A 229 6.19 -26.35 -9.68
CA ASP A 229 5.95 -26.43 -8.23
C ASP A 229 7.03 -25.68 -7.44
N TYR A 230 8.31 -25.78 -7.85
CA TYR A 230 9.41 -25.00 -7.28
C TYR A 230 9.23 -23.50 -7.51
N MET A 231 8.83 -23.09 -8.71
CA MET A 231 8.59 -21.68 -9.01
C MET A 231 7.45 -21.12 -8.16
N ARG A 232 6.33 -21.84 -8.01
CA ARG A 232 5.21 -21.40 -7.20
C ARG A 232 5.61 -21.24 -5.72
N ALA A 233 6.28 -22.25 -5.16
CA ALA A 233 6.75 -22.19 -3.78
C ALA A 233 7.74 -21.03 -3.55
N TYR A 234 8.63 -20.76 -4.51
CA TYR A 234 9.53 -19.62 -4.41
C TYR A 234 8.81 -18.28 -4.57
N TYR A 235 7.83 -18.21 -5.48
CA TYR A 235 7.04 -17.01 -5.74
C TYR A 235 6.33 -16.53 -4.48
N ASP A 236 5.69 -17.44 -3.74
CA ASP A 236 4.97 -17.11 -2.50
C ASP A 236 5.91 -16.47 -1.46
N VAL A 237 7.09 -17.07 -1.24
CA VAL A 237 8.09 -16.53 -0.29
C VAL A 237 8.63 -15.17 -0.74
N ALA A 238 8.93 -15.03 -2.03
CA ALA A 238 9.43 -13.77 -2.58
C ALA A 238 8.37 -12.66 -2.52
N LEU A 239 7.10 -13.00 -2.74
CA LEU A 239 5.98 -12.07 -2.72
C LEU A 239 5.76 -11.51 -1.31
N GLU A 240 5.68 -12.38 -0.30
CA GLU A 240 5.54 -11.97 1.11
C GLU A 240 6.65 -11.00 1.50
N ARG A 241 7.90 -11.36 1.19
CA ARG A 241 9.05 -10.50 1.46
C ARG A 241 8.94 -9.16 0.73
N PHE A 242 8.58 -9.16 -0.54
CA PHE A 242 8.49 -7.92 -1.32
C PHE A 242 7.40 -6.98 -0.79
N ILE A 243 6.28 -7.52 -0.31
CA ILE A 243 5.21 -6.73 0.32
C ILE A 243 5.73 -6.02 1.59
N ASP A 244 6.44 -6.76 2.43
CA ASP A 244 7.02 -6.23 3.67
C ASP A 244 8.11 -5.20 3.37
N ASP A 245 9.06 -5.52 2.49
CA ASP A 245 10.17 -4.64 2.12
C ASP A 245 9.63 -3.33 1.49
N MET A 246 8.57 -3.39 0.67
CA MET A 246 7.91 -2.19 0.15
C MET A 246 7.26 -1.34 1.26
N SER A 247 6.59 -1.98 2.21
CA SER A 247 5.91 -1.25 3.28
C SER A 247 6.89 -0.61 4.26
N VAL A 248 7.96 -1.31 4.60
CA VAL A 248 8.94 -0.89 5.61
C VAL A 248 10.06 -0.06 4.98
N GLU A 249 10.77 -0.59 3.99
CA GLU A 249 11.97 0.06 3.47
C GLU A 249 11.66 1.18 2.47
N VAL A 250 10.54 1.10 1.74
CA VAL A 250 10.14 2.16 0.79
C VAL A 250 9.26 3.17 1.52
N ILE A 251 8.09 2.75 2.00
CA ILE A 251 7.11 3.69 2.55
C ILE A 251 7.53 4.24 3.93
N GLU A 252 7.84 3.39 4.90
CA GLU A 252 8.15 3.87 6.25
C GLU A 252 9.49 4.63 6.28
N GLU A 253 10.56 4.01 5.78
CA GLU A 253 11.92 4.56 5.89
C GLU A 253 12.17 5.76 4.96
N LYS A 254 11.70 5.75 3.70
CA LYS A 254 11.99 6.83 2.74
C LYS A 254 10.94 7.93 2.71
N LEU A 255 9.77 7.72 3.31
CA LEU A 255 8.69 8.70 3.26
C LEU A 255 8.16 9.10 4.63
N VAL A 256 7.75 8.17 5.47
CA VAL A 256 7.15 8.51 6.78
C VAL A 256 8.18 9.10 7.74
N MET A 257 9.34 8.45 7.90
CA MET A 257 10.38 8.94 8.80
C MET A 257 10.93 10.32 8.38
N PRO A 258 11.34 10.55 7.11
CA PRO A 258 11.90 11.83 6.70
C PRO A 258 10.85 12.95 6.69
N LEU A 259 9.56 12.62 6.49
CA LEU A 259 8.48 13.60 6.50
C LEU A 259 8.40 14.37 7.83
N ALA A 260 8.64 13.69 8.96
CA ALA A 260 8.67 14.33 10.28
C ALA A 260 9.86 15.29 10.45
N GLU A 261 10.93 15.09 9.68
CA GLU A 261 12.14 15.89 9.75
C GLU A 261 12.10 17.14 8.86
N ILE A 262 11.25 17.16 7.82
CA ILE A 262 11.14 18.29 6.86
C ILE A 262 10.95 19.63 7.57
N PHE A 263 10.11 19.65 8.60
CA PHE A 263 9.74 20.86 9.33
C PHE A 263 9.70 20.59 10.84
N SER A 264 10.88 20.31 11.40
CA SER A 264 11.11 20.09 12.82
C SER A 264 11.58 21.37 13.54
N PRO A 265 11.46 21.45 14.88
CA PRO A 265 11.99 22.59 15.64
C PRO A 265 13.45 22.90 15.35
N ASN A 266 14.29 21.86 15.16
CA ASN A 266 15.69 22.04 14.81
C ASN A 266 15.85 22.68 13.43
N THR A 267 15.13 22.20 12.42
CA THR A 267 15.18 22.81 11.08
C THR A 267 14.72 24.26 11.08
N VAL A 268 13.79 24.64 11.96
CA VAL A 268 13.32 26.03 12.11
C VAL A 268 14.37 26.90 12.78
N ILE A 269 15.08 26.39 13.79
CA ILE A 269 16.17 27.11 14.47
C ILE A 269 17.33 27.39 13.51
N ASP A 270 17.61 26.47 12.59
CA ASP A 270 18.70 26.58 11.62
C ASP A 270 18.35 27.44 10.39
N MET A 271 17.14 27.99 10.30
CA MET A 271 16.73 28.86 9.18
C MET A 271 17.47 30.20 9.21
N SER A 272 17.90 30.67 8.04
CA SER A 272 18.50 32.00 7.92
C SER A 272 17.45 33.10 8.10
N GLU A 273 17.89 34.29 8.52
CA GLU A 273 16.98 35.45 8.71
C GLU A 273 16.25 35.81 7.41
N GLU A 274 16.90 35.65 6.25
CA GLU A 274 16.31 35.88 4.94
C GLU A 274 15.17 34.89 4.67
N MET A 275 15.37 33.61 4.97
CA MET A 275 14.34 32.58 4.79
C MET A 275 13.16 32.80 5.73
N VAL A 276 13.42 33.14 7.00
CA VAL A 276 12.36 33.47 7.97
C VAL A 276 11.57 34.69 7.51
N THR A 277 12.24 35.73 7.01
CA THR A 277 11.58 36.93 6.48
C THR A 277 10.77 36.61 5.22
N GLN A 278 11.25 35.70 4.37
CA GLN A 278 10.52 35.30 3.17
C GLN A 278 9.24 34.49 3.49
N ILE A 279 9.25 33.74 4.59
CA ILE A 279 8.13 32.87 5.00
C ILE A 279 7.12 33.61 5.89
N ALA A 280 7.61 34.31 6.91
CA ALA A 280 6.79 34.93 7.96
C ALA A 280 6.85 36.46 7.94
N GLY A 281 7.59 37.06 7.00
CA GLY A 281 7.66 38.50 6.86
C GLY A 281 6.34 39.09 6.39
N GLU A 282 5.85 40.08 7.12
CA GLU A 282 4.60 40.73 6.76
C GLU A 282 4.78 41.55 5.46
N PRO A 283 3.96 41.33 4.42
CA PRO A 283 4.04 42.12 3.21
C PRO A 283 3.77 43.60 3.50
N GLU A 284 4.38 44.49 2.72
CA GLU A 284 4.35 45.94 2.97
C GLU A 284 2.91 46.49 3.00
N ASN A 285 2.03 45.93 2.17
CA ASN A 285 0.60 46.26 2.14
C ASN A 285 -0.09 45.91 3.47
N SER A 286 0.16 44.71 4.02
CA SER A 286 -0.42 44.31 5.31
C SER A 286 0.14 45.15 6.47
N ARG A 287 1.43 45.51 6.43
CA ARG A 287 2.02 46.46 7.39
C ARG A 287 1.32 47.83 7.35
N ALA A 288 1.10 48.35 6.14
CA ALA A 288 0.43 49.63 5.93
C ALA A 288 -1.04 49.60 6.39
N GLU A 289 -1.76 48.53 6.07
CA GLU A 289 -3.15 48.31 6.49
C GLU A 289 -3.25 48.18 8.02
N ARG A 290 -2.39 47.38 8.64
CA ARG A 290 -2.31 47.25 10.11
C ARG A 290 -2.06 48.60 10.77
N ALA A 291 -1.14 49.40 10.25
CA ALA A 291 -0.87 50.74 10.75
C ALA A 291 -2.11 51.65 10.64
N GLN A 292 -2.85 51.58 9.54
CA GLN A 292 -4.07 52.35 9.32
C GLN A 292 -5.21 51.92 10.25
N LEU A 293 -5.47 50.61 10.37
CA LEU A 293 -6.49 50.06 11.26
C LEU A 293 -6.22 50.40 12.73
N ASN A 294 -4.95 50.33 13.16
CA ASN A 294 -4.57 50.72 14.52
C ASN A 294 -4.81 52.22 14.80
N ARG A 295 -4.56 53.08 13.82
CA ARG A 295 -4.89 54.52 13.94
C ARG A 295 -6.40 54.72 14.08
N GLN A 296 -7.21 54.06 13.24
CA GLN A 296 -8.67 54.15 13.32
C GLN A 296 -9.20 53.65 14.68
N LYS A 297 -8.70 52.51 15.14
CA LYS A 297 -9.04 51.95 16.46
C LYS A 297 -8.71 52.93 17.59
N ALA A 298 -7.55 53.57 17.54
CA ALA A 298 -7.15 54.57 18.55
C ALA A 298 -8.06 55.80 18.54
N VAL A 299 -8.45 56.29 17.36
CA VAL A 299 -9.40 57.41 17.24
C VAL A 299 -10.78 57.03 17.78
N LEU A 300 -11.29 55.86 17.41
CA LEU A 300 -12.58 55.36 17.89
C LEU A 300 -12.58 55.15 19.41
N ALA A 301 -11.51 54.61 19.98
CA ALA A 301 -11.37 54.45 21.42
C ALA A 301 -11.38 55.79 22.17
N LYS A 302 -10.69 56.81 21.63
CA LYS A 302 -10.73 58.17 22.18
C LYS A 302 -12.12 58.79 22.07
N GLY A 303 -12.78 58.64 20.93
CA GLY A 303 -14.16 59.10 20.72
C GLY A 303 -15.14 58.45 21.71
N PHE A 304 -15.07 57.13 21.87
CA PHE A 304 -15.87 56.38 22.84
C PHE A 304 -15.63 56.86 24.28
N ALA A 305 -14.37 57.01 24.69
CA ALA A 305 -14.03 57.53 26.02
C ALA A 305 -14.56 58.94 26.25
N MET A 306 -14.57 59.78 25.22
CA MET A 306 -15.13 61.13 25.28
C MET A 306 -16.66 61.09 25.45
N CYS A 307 -17.37 60.26 24.66
CA CYS A 307 -18.82 60.06 24.81
C CYS A 307 -19.18 59.54 26.21
N MET A 308 -18.41 58.60 26.77
CA MET A 308 -18.61 58.09 28.13
C MET A 308 -18.44 59.19 29.19
N LYS A 309 -17.46 60.10 29.02
CA LYS A 309 -17.30 61.26 29.92
C LYS A 309 -18.49 62.20 29.82
N PHE A 310 -18.98 62.49 28.61
CA PHE A 310 -20.15 63.33 28.43
C PHE A 310 -21.42 62.71 29.03
N ASP A 311 -21.61 61.41 28.91
CA ASP A 311 -22.75 60.71 29.53
C ASP A 311 -22.65 60.72 31.07
N ALA A 312 -21.46 60.51 31.64
CA ALA A 312 -21.24 60.62 33.08
C ALA A 312 -21.52 62.04 33.61
N VAL A 313 -21.09 63.07 32.88
CA VAL A 313 -21.39 64.48 33.21
C VAL A 313 -22.90 64.73 33.10
N ARG A 314 -23.56 64.24 32.05
CA ARG A 314 -25.02 64.37 31.89
C ARG A 314 -25.78 63.68 33.03
N ARG A 315 -25.38 62.48 33.47
CA ARG A 315 -25.98 61.81 34.63
C ARG A 315 -25.74 62.55 35.94
N SER A 316 -24.56 63.14 36.12
CA SER A 316 -24.24 64.00 37.28
C SER A 316 -25.08 65.28 37.31
N VAL A 317 -25.28 65.93 36.15
CA VAL A 317 -26.10 67.14 36.04
C VAL A 317 -27.59 66.83 36.22
N ILE A 318 -28.09 65.69 35.73
CA ILE A 318 -29.50 65.28 35.92
C ILE A 318 -29.74 64.76 37.35
N GLY A 319 -28.77 64.07 37.96
CA GLY A 319 -28.85 63.61 39.36
C GLY A 319 -28.59 64.71 40.40
N GLY A 320 -27.92 65.81 40.01
CA GLY A 320 -27.68 66.97 40.87
C GLY A 320 -28.87 67.93 40.99
N VAL A 321 -29.90 67.79 40.15
CA VAL A 321 -31.12 68.62 40.19
C VAL A 321 -32.10 68.17 41.28
N GLU A 322 -31.93 66.99 41.89
CA GLU A 322 -32.77 66.53 43.00
C GLU A 322 -32.27 66.93 44.42
N MET A 323 -31.09 67.55 44.57
CA MET A 323 -30.54 67.89 45.90
C MET A 323 -30.38 69.39 46.22
N THR A 324 -30.96 70.28 45.42
CA THR A 324 -31.03 71.72 45.73
C THR A 324 -32.47 72.21 45.73
N ASN A 325 -33.31 71.62 46.58
CA ASN A 325 -34.56 72.23 47.06
C ASN A 325 -34.85 71.70 48.46
N GLY A 326 -34.01 72.09 49.41
CA GLY A 326 -34.20 71.82 50.82
C GLY A 326 -33.64 72.97 51.63
N ILE A 327 -34.56 73.85 52.03
CA ILE A 327 -34.58 74.81 53.16
C ILE A 327 -35.21 76.12 52.67
N ASP A 328 -36.51 76.30 52.93
CA ASP A 328 -36.97 77.35 53.84
C ASP A 328 -38.45 77.18 54.27
N GLY A 329 -38.69 77.35 55.57
CA GLY A 329 -39.93 77.85 56.16
C GLY A 329 -41.15 76.94 56.34
N THR A 330 -41.43 76.54 57.59
CA THR A 330 -42.70 76.92 58.27
C THR A 330 -42.62 76.66 59.78
N ASP A 331 -42.66 77.76 60.55
CA ASP A 331 -43.17 77.82 61.93
C ASP A 331 -44.71 77.71 61.94
N GLY A 332 -45.27 77.17 63.04
CA GLY A 332 -46.56 77.62 63.57
C GLY A 332 -47.64 76.57 63.85
N GLN A 333 -47.49 75.80 64.93
CA GLN A 333 -48.42 75.77 66.08
C GLN A 333 -47.88 74.94 67.25
#